data_AF-A0A4Y7TA13-F1
#
_entry.id   AF-A0A4Y7TA13-F1
#
_cell.length_a   1.000
_cell.length_b   1.000
_cell.length_c   1.000
_cell.angle_alpha   90.00
_cell.angle_beta   90.00
_cell.angle_gamma   90.00
#
_symmetry.space_group_name_H-M   'P 1'
#
loop_
_entity.id
_entity.type
_entity.pdbx_description
1 polymer ?
#
loop_
_entity_poly.entity_id
_entity_poly.type
_entity_poly.pdbx_seq_one_letter_code
_entity_poly.pdbx_strand_id
1 'polypeptide(L)'
;MDLNADLLPAHMGATAADTPLYLLSGSFRSLSLALLAFYPTNRTISHITTVNAFGPHQYLALNRQKGVVYTTSWATPPILSSWALKTGEDGSVTDVEHLNTVQITATSSYINIPPPFDFVYSAGGPTGEVHRLEKDGSIGEKVQEFLFVPPGELEKADKSRVALRYGSHGVELSSSGYAFIPVLGTSTIEMYRRDQATGRLEHVFSSPSPRGPASHDGPRHVKVHPNGKILYCVTEHNNFLDVYRIEDDALVHLSAHSLLPPHLRASSDIGPTDDPHLRSVYRCGTLMLTPSTDTFPAPIALFTTTRGATSAQRGWVSVFRLGSDGLVVPMLPPTVTSEGESVDEVGGIQSPLGARDETSRFETPTSSGKANALDIRVKSSRLGGPTESSGFWILLTDDDRKADMKGAVRVLEWDGWGVPGRNADPKTWEVKVVAEWPDKVGRGGRGRMMGEIVEVESVEPEFTGASHAIWLD
;
A
#
# COMPACT_ATOMS: atom_id res chain seq x y z
N MET A 1 64.75 25.25 -28.63
CA MET A 1 63.37 25.57 -29.02
C MET A 1 62.61 24.27 -28.82
N ASP A 2 62.03 24.08 -27.65
CA ASP A 2 61.26 22.88 -27.32
C ASP A 2 59.85 23.29 -26.91
N LEU A 3 58.89 22.53 -27.43
CA LEU A 3 57.47 22.78 -27.44
C LEU A 3 56.84 22.65 -26.04
N ASN A 4 55.90 23.55 -25.75
CA ASN A 4 54.98 23.50 -24.61
C ASN A 4 54.12 22.22 -24.66
N ALA A 5 54.16 21.44 -23.58
CA ALA A 5 53.21 20.36 -23.30
C ALA A 5 52.30 20.78 -22.13
N ASP A 6 51.01 20.88 -22.44
CA ASP A 6 49.81 20.58 -21.63
C ASP A 6 49.81 20.91 -20.12
N LEU A 7 49.13 22.02 -19.79
CA LEU A 7 48.39 22.20 -18.54
C LEU A 7 46.92 21.88 -18.81
N LEU A 8 46.49 20.64 -18.57
CA LEU A 8 45.09 20.30 -18.39
C LEU A 8 44.69 20.53 -16.93
N PRO A 9 43.57 21.23 -16.64
CA PRO A 9 43.10 21.39 -15.27
C PRO A 9 42.57 20.07 -14.72
N ALA A 10 42.85 19.83 -13.43
CA ALA A 10 42.35 18.71 -12.66
C ALA A 10 40.83 18.56 -12.85
N HIS A 11 40.40 17.34 -13.18
CA HIS A 11 38.99 16.97 -13.25
C HIS A 11 38.29 17.34 -11.93
N MET A 12 37.41 18.34 -12.01
CA MET A 12 36.36 18.59 -11.03
C MET A 12 35.34 17.44 -11.07
N GLY A 13 34.92 17.02 -9.88
CA GLY A 13 33.66 16.32 -9.66
C GLY A 13 33.81 14.88 -9.18
N ALA A 14 34.17 14.70 -7.91
CA ALA A 14 33.71 13.51 -7.19
C ALA A 14 32.17 13.56 -7.22
N THR A 15 31.55 12.70 -8.02
CA THR A 15 30.10 12.50 -8.00
C THR A 15 29.74 12.00 -6.61
N ALA A 16 28.96 12.76 -5.85
CA ALA A 16 28.42 12.30 -4.57
C ALA A 16 27.73 10.95 -4.80
N ALA A 17 28.11 9.93 -4.01
CA ALA A 17 27.56 8.58 -4.14
C ALA A 17 26.03 8.61 -3.96
N ASP A 18 25.31 7.85 -4.80
CA ASP A 18 23.86 7.73 -4.74
C ASP A 18 23.48 6.97 -3.46
N THR A 19 23.00 7.68 -2.43
CA THR A 19 22.58 7.04 -1.18
C THR A 19 21.38 6.12 -1.46
N PRO A 20 21.50 4.80 -1.23
CA PRO A 20 20.42 3.86 -1.49
C PRO A 20 19.27 4.03 -0.50
N LEU A 21 18.08 3.69 -0.97
CA LEU A 21 16.85 3.61 -0.19
C LEU A 21 16.48 2.14 -0.04
N TYR A 22 16.42 1.64 1.18
CA TYR A 22 16.19 0.22 1.45
C TYR A 22 14.70 -0.10 1.49
N LEU A 23 14.35 -1.28 1.01
CA LEU A 23 12.97 -1.77 1.00
C LEU A 23 12.93 -3.28 1.25
N LEU A 24 11.89 -3.73 1.95
CA LEU A 24 11.67 -5.15 2.25
C LEU A 24 10.38 -5.61 1.59
N SER A 25 10.45 -6.75 0.91
CA SER A 25 9.33 -7.32 0.16
C SER A 25 8.99 -8.71 0.63
N GLY A 26 7.70 -8.98 0.81
CA GLY A 26 7.15 -10.32 0.99
C GLY A 26 6.49 -10.83 -0.28
N SER A 27 6.20 -12.13 -0.32
CA SER A 27 5.63 -12.79 -1.49
C SER A 27 4.46 -13.71 -1.15
N PHE A 28 3.51 -13.86 -2.08
CA PHE A 28 2.49 -14.92 -2.02
C PHE A 28 2.97 -16.27 -2.58
N ARG A 29 4.13 -16.31 -3.23
CA ARG A 29 4.68 -17.50 -3.91
C ARG A 29 6.03 -17.95 -3.37
N SER A 30 6.69 -17.13 -2.57
CA SER A 30 7.94 -17.48 -1.89
C SER A 30 7.75 -17.51 -0.37
N LEU A 31 8.48 -18.41 0.28
CA LEU A 31 8.54 -18.55 1.73
C LEU A 31 9.67 -17.72 2.32
N SER A 32 9.97 -16.57 1.70
CA SER A 32 11.12 -15.73 2.02
C SER A 32 10.74 -14.25 1.95
N LEU A 33 11.59 -13.42 2.53
CA LEU A 33 11.60 -11.97 2.40
C LEU A 33 12.76 -11.57 1.51
N ALA A 34 12.57 -10.59 0.64
CA ALA A 34 13.64 -10.02 -0.18
C ALA A 34 13.98 -8.62 0.33
N LEU A 35 15.23 -8.43 0.80
CA LEU A 35 15.79 -7.13 1.10
C LEU A 35 16.42 -6.56 -0.17
N LEU A 36 15.99 -5.36 -0.55
CA LEU A 36 16.39 -4.70 -1.79
C LEU A 36 16.87 -3.26 -1.50
N ALA A 37 17.68 -2.71 -2.40
CA ALA A 37 18.08 -1.30 -2.38
C ALA A 37 17.70 -0.61 -3.67
N PHE A 38 16.98 0.51 -3.58
CA PHE A 38 16.69 1.40 -4.68
C PHE A 38 17.70 2.54 -4.72
N TYR A 39 18.29 2.80 -5.89
CA TYR A 39 19.26 3.86 -6.14
C TYR A 39 18.58 5.00 -6.91
N PRO A 40 18.20 6.13 -6.27
CA PRO A 40 17.37 7.17 -6.89
C PRO A 40 18.01 7.88 -8.07
N THR A 41 19.34 8.03 -8.07
CA THR A 41 20.07 8.69 -9.15
C THR A 41 20.12 7.81 -10.38
N ASN A 42 20.43 6.52 -10.18
CA ASN A 42 20.55 5.55 -11.28
C ASN A 42 19.21 4.93 -11.69
N ARG A 43 18.18 5.09 -10.86
CA ARG A 43 16.83 4.52 -11.05
C ARG A 43 16.87 3.00 -11.21
N THR A 44 17.60 2.32 -10.33
CA THR A 44 17.76 0.86 -10.31
C THR A 44 17.39 0.28 -8.95
N ILE A 45 16.97 -0.98 -8.91
CA ILE A 45 16.77 -1.74 -7.68
C ILE A 45 17.74 -2.93 -7.70
N SER A 46 18.57 -3.06 -6.67
CA SER A 46 19.43 -4.23 -6.48
C SER A 46 18.87 -5.14 -5.41
N HIS A 47 19.03 -6.45 -5.61
CA HIS A 47 18.87 -7.42 -4.54
C HIS A 47 20.06 -7.36 -3.58
N ILE A 48 19.77 -7.36 -2.27
CA ILE A 48 20.80 -7.42 -1.22
C ILE A 48 20.88 -8.85 -0.69
N THR A 49 19.76 -9.36 -0.17
CA THR A 49 19.68 -10.71 0.38
C THR A 49 18.24 -11.22 0.38
N THR A 50 18.10 -12.54 0.39
CA THR A 50 16.82 -13.23 0.59
C THR A 50 16.87 -13.96 1.93
N VAL A 51 15.95 -13.64 2.83
CA VAL A 51 15.87 -14.25 4.16
C VAL A 51 14.77 -15.30 4.18
N ASN A 52 15.09 -16.51 4.62
CA ASN A 52 14.09 -17.56 4.81
C ASN A 52 13.05 -17.13 5.85
N ALA A 53 11.80 -17.39 5.55
CA ALA A 53 10.68 -17.04 6.39
C ALA A 53 9.71 -18.21 6.58
N PHE A 54 8.65 -17.94 7.32
CA PHE A 54 7.76 -18.98 7.84
C PHE A 54 6.47 -19.10 7.03
N GLY A 55 6.50 -18.76 5.74
CA GLY A 55 5.36 -18.88 4.85
C GLY A 55 5.23 -17.71 3.86
N PRO A 56 4.23 -17.75 2.97
CA PRO A 56 3.91 -16.62 2.13
C PRO A 56 3.39 -15.44 2.95
N HIS A 57 3.83 -14.24 2.63
CA HIS A 57 3.46 -13.02 3.33
C HIS A 57 2.36 -12.29 2.60
N GLN A 58 1.49 -11.61 3.34
CA GLN A 58 0.48 -10.73 2.76
C GLN A 58 0.72 -9.25 3.07
N TYR A 59 1.20 -8.97 4.27
CA TYR A 59 1.39 -7.60 4.73
C TYR A 59 2.65 -7.51 5.59
N LEU A 60 3.29 -6.34 5.49
CA LEU A 60 4.49 -5.98 6.23
C LEU A 60 4.24 -4.60 6.85
N ALA A 61 4.70 -4.39 8.08
CA ALA A 61 4.61 -3.10 8.75
C ALA A 61 5.90 -2.80 9.51
N LEU A 62 6.46 -1.61 9.32
CA LEU A 62 7.65 -1.14 10.03
C LEU A 62 7.25 -0.42 11.32
N ASN A 63 7.98 -0.64 12.41
CA ASN A 63 7.82 0.17 13.62
C ASN A 63 8.31 1.61 13.41
N ARG A 64 7.87 2.54 14.26
CA ARG A 64 8.23 3.96 14.12
C ARG A 64 9.74 4.21 14.26
N GLN A 65 10.42 3.41 15.09
CA GLN A 65 11.87 3.48 15.29
C GLN A 65 12.66 2.92 14.10
N LYS A 66 11.99 2.33 13.10
CA LYS A 66 12.57 1.79 11.86
C LYS A 66 13.64 0.74 12.11
N GLY A 67 13.45 -0.06 13.15
CA GLY A 67 14.37 -1.14 13.55
C GLY A 67 13.74 -2.52 13.48
N VAL A 68 12.40 -2.62 13.47
CA VAL A 68 11.68 -3.90 13.47
C VAL A 68 10.55 -3.89 12.47
N VAL A 69 10.50 -4.92 11.62
CA VAL A 69 9.39 -5.19 10.70
C VAL A 69 8.53 -6.32 11.25
N TYR A 70 7.22 -6.17 11.13
CA TYR A 70 6.24 -7.20 11.46
C TYR A 70 5.58 -7.71 10.18
N THR A 71 5.37 -9.02 10.10
CA THR A 71 4.83 -9.65 8.89
C THR A 71 3.69 -10.60 9.21
N THR A 72 2.64 -10.59 8.40
CA THR A 72 1.66 -11.69 8.39
C THR A 72 2.21 -12.85 7.58
N SER A 73 1.83 -14.08 7.92
CA SER A 73 2.14 -15.25 7.10
C SER A 73 0.93 -16.17 6.95
N TRP A 74 0.76 -16.71 5.74
CA TRP A 74 -0.20 -17.76 5.41
C TRP A 74 0.29 -19.16 5.83
N ALA A 75 1.10 -19.22 6.88
CA ALA A 75 1.56 -20.45 7.50
C ALA A 75 0.39 -21.31 8.00
N THR A 76 0.67 -22.58 8.26
CA THR A 76 -0.26 -23.48 8.97
C THR A 76 0.46 -24.07 10.18
N PRO A 77 0.11 -23.69 11.42
CA PRO A 77 -0.95 -22.73 11.78
C PRO A 77 -0.63 -21.28 11.36
N PRO A 78 -1.62 -20.37 11.26
CA PRO A 78 -1.38 -18.96 10.96
C PRO A 78 -0.50 -18.27 12.00
N ILE A 79 0.34 -17.34 11.57
CA ILE A 79 1.32 -16.67 12.45
C ILE A 79 1.52 -15.18 12.12
N LEU A 80 2.03 -14.45 13.11
CA LEU A 80 2.73 -13.18 12.93
C LEU A 80 4.21 -13.39 13.26
N SER A 81 5.10 -12.70 12.54
CA SER A 81 6.54 -12.71 12.82
C SER A 81 7.08 -11.31 12.97
N SER A 82 8.09 -11.15 13.82
CA SER A 82 8.87 -9.91 13.96
C SER A 82 10.32 -10.12 13.49
N TRP A 83 10.89 -9.07 12.91
CA TRP A 83 12.17 -9.12 12.22
C TRP A 83 12.99 -7.86 12.50
N ALA A 84 14.16 -7.99 13.10
CA ALA A 84 15.06 -6.87 13.36
C ALA A 84 15.88 -6.52 12.11
N LEU A 85 15.98 -5.23 11.79
CA LEU A 85 16.87 -4.75 10.75
C LEU A 85 18.31 -4.70 11.27
N LYS A 86 19.26 -5.19 10.47
CA LYS A 86 20.70 -5.02 10.72
C LYS A 86 21.18 -3.81 9.96
N THR A 87 21.62 -2.80 10.71
CA THR A 87 22.06 -1.52 10.16
C THR A 87 23.54 -1.29 10.46
N GLY A 88 24.32 -0.95 9.45
CA GLY A 88 25.73 -0.54 9.58
C GLY A 88 25.88 0.84 10.21
N GLU A 89 27.11 1.22 10.57
CA GLU A 89 27.42 2.54 11.15
C GLU A 89 27.07 3.70 10.20
N ASP A 90 27.06 3.44 8.89
CA ASP A 90 26.70 4.39 7.83
C ASP A 90 25.18 4.47 7.55
N GLY A 91 24.36 3.74 8.32
CA GLY A 91 22.91 3.67 8.13
C GLY A 91 22.46 2.66 7.06
N SER A 92 23.39 1.91 6.44
CA SER A 92 23.04 0.89 5.46
C SER A 92 22.29 -0.28 6.10
N VAL A 93 21.17 -0.72 5.52
CA VAL A 93 20.49 -1.96 5.95
C VAL A 93 21.12 -3.13 5.21
N THR A 94 21.81 -4.01 5.93
CA THR A 94 22.59 -5.10 5.36
C THR A 94 21.88 -6.44 5.42
N ASP A 95 21.00 -6.64 6.40
CA ASP A 95 20.29 -7.90 6.61
C ASP A 95 19.02 -7.69 7.45
N VAL A 96 18.21 -8.74 7.54
CA VAL A 96 17.00 -8.81 8.37
C VAL A 96 17.03 -10.10 9.18
N GLU A 97 17.04 -9.98 10.50
CA GLU A 97 17.10 -11.12 11.42
C GLU A 97 15.72 -11.43 12.02
N HIS A 98 15.34 -12.70 12.06
CA HIS A 98 14.13 -13.13 12.75
C HIS A 98 14.26 -12.94 14.27
N LEU A 99 13.30 -12.25 14.89
CA LEU A 99 13.23 -12.12 16.35
C LEU A 99 12.36 -13.21 16.95
N ASN A 100 11.07 -13.25 16.59
CA ASN A 100 10.17 -14.29 17.03
C ASN A 100 8.93 -14.45 16.13
N THR A 101 8.16 -15.49 16.42
CA THR A 101 6.88 -15.78 15.77
C THR A 101 5.85 -16.12 16.85
N VAL A 102 4.62 -15.62 16.70
CA VAL A 102 3.47 -16.00 17.52
C VAL A 102 2.38 -16.61 16.65
N GLN A 103 1.69 -17.62 17.18
CA GLN A 103 0.54 -18.22 16.51
C GLN A 103 -0.70 -17.35 16.73
N ILE A 104 -1.48 -17.15 15.66
CA ILE A 104 -2.76 -16.44 15.69
C ILE A 104 -3.89 -17.40 15.30
N THR A 105 -5.12 -17.07 15.70
CA THR A 105 -6.30 -17.93 15.51
C THR A 105 -6.67 -18.08 14.04
N ALA A 106 -6.67 -16.99 13.26
CA ALA A 106 -6.95 -17.02 11.82
C ALA A 106 -5.93 -16.22 11.02
N THR A 107 -5.83 -16.54 9.73
CA THR A 107 -4.93 -15.87 8.79
C THR A 107 -5.21 -14.36 8.77
N SER A 108 -4.24 -13.56 9.18
CA SER A 108 -4.32 -12.10 9.12
C SER A 108 -3.84 -11.56 7.77
N SER A 109 -4.47 -10.48 7.30
CA SER A 109 -4.14 -9.78 6.07
C SER A 109 -3.50 -8.41 6.27
N TYR A 110 -3.42 -7.92 7.52
CA TYR A 110 -3.02 -6.55 7.82
C TYR A 110 -2.41 -6.45 9.21
N ILE A 111 -1.42 -5.57 9.37
CA ILE A 111 -0.79 -5.26 10.66
C ILE A 111 -0.72 -3.74 10.84
N ASN A 112 -1.00 -3.26 12.04
CA ASN A 112 -0.80 -1.87 12.43
C ASN A 112 -0.09 -1.79 13.80
N ILE A 113 0.87 -0.88 13.93
CA ILE A 113 1.62 -0.60 15.16
C ILE A 113 1.49 0.90 15.44
N PRO A 114 0.36 1.35 16.02
CA PRO A 114 0.10 2.76 16.26
C PRO A 114 0.84 3.26 17.52
N PRO A 115 1.14 4.57 17.62
CA PRO A 115 1.65 5.17 18.86
C PRO A 115 0.79 4.76 20.07
N PRO A 116 1.36 4.46 21.25
CA PRO A 116 2.77 4.59 21.64
C PRO A 116 3.70 3.47 21.16
N PHE A 117 3.26 2.59 20.26
CA PHE A 117 4.03 1.46 19.71
C PHE A 117 4.27 0.29 20.68
N ASP A 118 3.46 0.22 21.74
CA ASP A 118 3.50 -0.87 22.73
C ASP A 118 2.68 -2.10 22.31
N PHE A 119 1.89 -1.99 21.24
CA PHE A 119 0.96 -3.04 20.80
C PHE A 119 0.98 -3.18 19.28
N VAL A 120 0.84 -4.42 18.82
CA VAL A 120 0.60 -4.77 17.42
C VAL A 120 -0.83 -5.26 17.25
N TYR A 121 -1.52 -4.70 16.26
CA TYR A 121 -2.89 -5.03 15.89
C TYR A 121 -2.87 -5.79 14.58
N SER A 122 -3.59 -6.91 14.52
CA SER A 122 -3.75 -7.70 13.30
C SER A 122 -5.22 -8.06 13.10
N ALA A 123 -5.67 -8.06 11.85
CA ALA A 123 -7.03 -8.47 11.50
C ALA A 123 -7.02 -9.27 10.20
N GLY A 124 -7.90 -10.25 10.10
CA GLY A 124 -8.13 -11.02 8.89
C GLY A 124 -9.13 -12.15 9.09
N GLY A 125 -10.05 -12.29 8.13
CA GLY A 125 -11.03 -13.36 8.17
C GLY A 125 -11.99 -13.18 9.37
N PRO A 126 -12.27 -14.23 10.15
CA PRO A 126 -13.26 -14.19 11.22
C PRO A 126 -12.75 -13.53 12.51
N THR A 127 -11.46 -13.17 12.62
CA THR A 127 -10.88 -12.66 13.87
C THR A 127 -9.96 -11.46 13.63
N GLY A 128 -9.68 -10.73 14.71
CA GLY A 128 -8.45 -9.98 14.85
C GLY A 128 -7.91 -10.07 16.27
N GLU A 129 -6.65 -9.69 16.41
CA GLU A 129 -5.89 -9.92 17.64
C GLU A 129 -5.00 -8.72 17.96
N VAL A 130 -4.84 -8.48 19.25
CA VAL A 130 -3.92 -7.48 19.82
C VAL A 130 -2.87 -8.22 20.62
N HIS A 131 -1.60 -7.95 20.32
CA HIS A 131 -0.48 -8.43 21.11
C HIS A 131 0.31 -7.26 21.69
N ARG A 132 0.82 -7.43 22.90
CA ARG A 132 1.80 -6.52 23.49
C ARG A 132 3.15 -6.73 22.80
N LEU A 133 3.90 -5.66 22.60
CA LEU A 133 5.28 -5.72 22.13
C LEU A 133 6.26 -5.67 23.30
N GLU A 134 7.32 -6.46 23.20
CA GLU A 134 8.43 -6.43 24.14
C GLU A 134 9.36 -5.25 23.84
N LYS A 135 10.28 -4.95 24.77
CA LYS A 135 11.22 -3.81 24.62
C LYS A 135 12.14 -3.91 23.40
N ASP A 136 12.45 -5.14 22.98
CA ASP A 136 13.26 -5.41 21.78
C ASP A 136 12.44 -5.39 20.48
N GLY A 137 11.13 -5.17 20.57
CA GLY A 137 10.19 -5.20 19.44
C GLY A 137 9.73 -6.61 19.05
N SER A 138 10.08 -7.65 19.80
CA SER A 138 9.46 -8.97 19.60
C SER A 138 7.98 -8.96 20.01
N ILE A 139 7.18 -9.88 19.43
CA ILE A 139 5.74 -9.96 19.71
C ILE A 139 5.53 -10.78 20.98
N GLY A 140 4.97 -10.17 22.01
CA GLY A 140 4.69 -10.77 23.32
C GLY A 140 3.29 -11.35 23.45
N GLU A 141 2.70 -11.20 24.63
CA GLU A 141 1.40 -11.78 24.99
C GLU A 141 0.23 -11.31 24.09
N LYS A 142 -0.70 -12.23 23.78
CA LYS A 142 -2.01 -11.88 23.21
C LYS A 142 -2.89 -11.28 24.29
N VAL A 143 -3.18 -9.98 24.22
CA VAL A 143 -4.00 -9.27 25.22
C VAL A 143 -5.49 -9.26 24.88
N GLN A 144 -5.82 -9.48 23.60
CA GLN A 144 -7.19 -9.56 23.13
C GLN A 144 -7.31 -10.36 21.81
N GLU A 145 -8.41 -11.10 21.70
CA GLU A 145 -8.97 -11.61 20.44
C GLU A 145 -10.39 -11.04 20.30
N PHE A 146 -10.71 -10.51 19.13
CA PHE A 146 -12.04 -10.01 18.78
C PHE A 146 -12.54 -10.71 17.52
N LEU A 147 -13.87 -10.89 17.42
CA LEU A 147 -14.49 -11.77 16.43
C LEU A 147 -15.42 -10.99 15.49
N PHE A 148 -15.43 -11.39 14.23
CA PHE A 148 -16.37 -10.94 13.19
C PHE A 148 -17.42 -12.00 12.86
N VAL A 149 -17.48 -13.04 13.70
CA VAL A 149 -18.46 -14.12 13.68
C VAL A 149 -18.96 -14.34 15.10
N PRO A 150 -20.18 -14.89 15.30
CA PRO A 150 -20.64 -15.26 16.63
C PRO A 150 -19.63 -16.20 17.33
N PRO A 151 -19.39 -16.06 18.65
CA PRO A 151 -18.40 -16.88 19.36
C PRO A 151 -18.62 -18.40 19.21
N GLY A 152 -19.88 -18.84 19.17
CA GLY A 152 -20.24 -20.25 18.97
C GLY A 152 -19.99 -20.79 17.55
N GLU A 153 -19.69 -19.92 16.59
CA GLU A 153 -19.42 -20.29 15.19
C GLU A 153 -17.92 -20.29 14.86
N LEU A 154 -17.07 -19.70 15.72
CA LEU A 154 -15.64 -19.58 15.47
C LEU A 154 -14.96 -20.93 15.20
N GLU A 155 -15.35 -22.00 15.89
CA GLU A 155 -14.78 -23.33 15.68
C GLU A 155 -14.96 -23.80 14.22
N LYS A 156 -16.15 -23.56 13.66
CA LYS A 156 -16.54 -23.95 12.30
C LYS A 156 -16.15 -22.93 11.23
N ALA A 157 -15.86 -21.70 11.63
CA ALA A 157 -15.40 -20.66 10.73
C ALA A 157 -14.09 -21.08 10.05
N ASP A 158 -13.99 -20.78 8.75
CA ASP A 158 -12.76 -20.89 7.99
C ASP A 158 -11.75 -19.87 8.49
N LYS A 159 -10.56 -20.35 8.87
CA LYS A 159 -9.45 -19.56 9.43
C LYS A 159 -8.30 -19.41 8.44
N SER A 160 -8.47 -19.90 7.22
CA SER A 160 -7.47 -19.86 6.16
C SER A 160 -7.47 -18.52 5.42
N ARG A 161 -6.51 -18.35 4.51
CA ARG A 161 -6.48 -17.22 3.58
C ARG A 161 -7.73 -17.08 2.70
N VAL A 162 -8.58 -18.11 2.58
CA VAL A 162 -9.83 -18.02 1.82
C VAL A 162 -10.82 -17.12 2.55
N ALA A 163 -10.84 -17.16 3.88
CA ALA A 163 -11.68 -16.30 4.70
C ALA A 163 -11.41 -14.81 4.53
N LEU A 164 -10.22 -14.42 4.07
CA LEU A 164 -9.91 -13.02 3.75
C LEU A 164 -10.78 -12.47 2.62
N ARG A 165 -11.37 -13.32 1.79
CA ARG A 165 -12.28 -12.89 0.74
C ARG A 165 -13.55 -12.29 1.36
N TYR A 166 -14.13 -12.91 2.38
CA TYR A 166 -15.42 -12.47 2.94
C TYR A 166 -15.34 -12.02 4.42
N GLY A 167 -14.18 -12.03 5.04
CA GLY A 167 -14.00 -11.61 6.44
C GLY A 167 -13.45 -10.20 6.58
N SER A 168 -12.88 -9.90 7.74
CA SER A 168 -12.09 -8.68 7.94
C SER A 168 -10.84 -8.69 7.06
N HIS A 169 -10.37 -7.50 6.65
CA HIS A 169 -9.20 -7.41 5.77
C HIS A 169 -8.21 -6.28 6.13
N GLY A 170 -8.56 -5.40 7.05
CA GLY A 170 -7.70 -4.28 7.46
C GLY A 170 -7.84 -3.95 8.94
N VAL A 171 -6.87 -3.22 9.47
CA VAL A 171 -6.99 -2.56 10.78
C VAL A 171 -6.22 -1.25 10.73
N GLU A 172 -6.94 -0.15 10.95
CA GLU A 172 -6.37 1.20 10.97
C GLU A 172 -6.72 1.87 12.27
N LEU A 173 -5.75 2.53 12.91
CA LEU A 173 -5.97 3.25 14.16
C LEU A 173 -5.73 4.75 13.96
N SER A 174 -6.63 5.56 14.50
CA SER A 174 -6.51 7.01 14.50
C SER A 174 -5.65 7.49 15.68
N SER A 175 -5.07 8.67 15.54
CA SER A 175 -4.46 9.41 16.65
C SER A 175 -5.49 9.83 17.72
N SER A 176 -6.77 9.91 17.36
CA SER A 176 -7.90 10.21 18.26
C SER A 176 -8.36 9.02 19.11
N GLY A 177 -7.72 7.84 18.98
CA GLY A 177 -8.01 6.69 19.83
C GLY A 177 -9.12 5.77 19.30
N TYR A 178 -9.48 5.88 18.03
CA TYR A 178 -10.38 4.94 17.38
C TYR A 178 -9.61 3.92 16.55
N ALA A 179 -10.22 2.75 16.35
CA ALA A 179 -9.77 1.76 15.37
C ALA A 179 -10.92 1.43 14.42
N PHE A 180 -10.58 1.20 13.15
CA PHE A 180 -11.51 0.92 12.08
C PHE A 180 -11.11 -0.37 11.38
N ILE A 181 -12.05 -1.32 11.32
CA ILE A 181 -11.82 -2.64 10.76
C ILE A 181 -12.87 -2.90 9.68
N PRO A 182 -12.50 -2.81 8.39
CA PRO A 182 -13.40 -3.16 7.30
C PRO A 182 -13.62 -4.69 7.21
N VAL A 183 -14.88 -5.10 7.07
CA VAL A 183 -15.32 -6.49 6.97
C VAL A 183 -16.10 -6.70 5.68
N LEU A 184 -15.52 -7.50 4.77
CA LEU A 184 -16.00 -7.62 3.39
C LEU A 184 -17.39 -8.27 3.32
N GLY A 185 -17.56 -9.39 4.02
CA GLY A 185 -18.76 -10.24 3.89
C GLY A 185 -20.00 -9.63 4.51
N THR A 186 -19.86 -8.84 5.57
CA THR A 186 -20.97 -8.07 6.15
C THR A 186 -21.15 -6.71 5.47
N SER A 187 -20.22 -6.29 4.62
CA SER A 187 -20.21 -4.97 3.99
C SER A 187 -20.30 -3.83 5.01
N THR A 188 -19.44 -3.93 6.04
CA THR A 188 -19.40 -2.98 7.15
C THR A 188 -17.97 -2.50 7.42
N ILE A 189 -17.89 -1.36 8.11
CA ILE A 189 -16.67 -0.91 8.79
C ILE A 189 -16.98 -0.94 10.29
N GLU A 190 -16.29 -1.82 11.02
CA GLU A 190 -16.41 -1.96 12.46
C GLU A 190 -15.53 -0.91 13.15
N MET A 191 -16.15 -0.07 13.97
CA MET A 191 -15.51 1.01 14.72
C MET A 191 -15.34 0.62 16.17
N TYR A 192 -14.14 0.86 16.71
CA TYR A 192 -13.77 0.56 18.08
C TYR A 192 -13.11 1.76 18.75
N ARG A 193 -13.26 1.87 20.07
CA ARG A 193 -12.42 2.73 20.92
C ARG A 193 -11.23 1.93 21.42
N ARG A 194 -10.05 2.54 21.40
CA ARG A 194 -8.81 1.94 21.87
C ARG A 194 -8.45 2.48 23.25
N ASP A 195 -8.30 1.57 24.20
CA ASP A 195 -7.57 1.86 25.43
C ASP A 195 -6.06 1.80 25.15
N GLN A 196 -5.37 2.95 25.20
CA GLN A 196 -3.94 3.03 24.91
C GLN A 196 -3.06 2.31 25.95
N ALA A 197 -3.52 2.18 27.20
CA ALA A 197 -2.73 1.57 28.27
C ALA A 197 -2.76 0.04 28.19
N THR A 198 -3.93 -0.52 27.88
CA THR A 198 -4.12 -1.99 27.79
C THR A 198 -4.04 -2.51 26.36
N GLY A 199 -4.09 -1.63 25.36
CA GLY A 199 -4.14 -1.98 23.94
C GLY A 199 -5.52 -2.44 23.47
N ARG A 200 -6.48 -2.64 24.38
CA ARG A 200 -7.76 -3.26 24.07
C ARG A 200 -8.65 -2.38 23.21
N LEU A 201 -9.41 -3.02 22.33
CA LEU A 201 -10.44 -2.44 21.49
C LEU A 201 -11.83 -2.76 22.08
N GLU A 202 -12.63 -1.72 22.28
CA GLU A 202 -14.04 -1.80 22.69
C GLU A 202 -14.90 -1.43 21.48
N HIS A 203 -15.83 -2.30 21.08
CA HIS A 203 -16.71 -2.04 19.93
C HIS A 203 -17.62 -0.83 20.21
N VAL A 204 -17.79 0.03 19.21
CA VAL A 204 -18.60 1.25 19.30
C VAL A 204 -19.76 1.19 18.30
N PHE A 205 -19.47 0.93 17.03
CA PHE A 205 -20.46 1.03 15.96
C PHE A 205 -20.08 0.16 14.77
N SER A 206 -21.08 -0.46 14.14
CA SER A 206 -20.93 -1.18 12.87
C SER A 206 -21.49 -0.29 11.76
N SER A 207 -20.62 0.36 11.00
CA SER A 207 -21.05 1.25 9.91
C SER A 207 -21.48 0.42 8.70
N PRO A 208 -22.76 0.44 8.30
CA PRO A 208 -23.21 -0.26 7.11
C PRO A 208 -22.69 0.42 5.85
N SER A 209 -22.68 -0.33 4.75
CA SER A 209 -22.45 0.22 3.42
C SER A 209 -23.41 1.38 3.12
N PRO A 210 -22.93 2.52 2.58
CA PRO A 210 -23.77 3.64 2.16
C PRO A 210 -24.67 3.30 0.96
N ARG A 211 -24.43 2.14 0.33
CA ARG A 211 -25.23 1.60 -0.77
C ARG A 211 -26.30 0.60 -0.29
N GLY A 212 -26.45 0.42 1.02
CA GLY A 212 -27.45 -0.44 1.63
C GLY A 212 -26.97 -1.89 1.87
N PRO A 213 -27.77 -2.69 2.60
CA PRO A 213 -27.36 -3.98 3.15
C PRO A 213 -27.13 -5.08 2.11
N ALA A 214 -27.63 -4.92 0.88
CA ALA A 214 -27.46 -5.88 -0.21
C ALA A 214 -26.37 -5.45 -1.23
N SER A 215 -25.57 -4.43 -0.90
CA SER A 215 -24.56 -3.91 -1.81
C SER A 215 -23.45 -4.93 -2.09
N HIS A 216 -23.04 -5.68 -1.07
CA HIS A 216 -21.88 -6.58 -1.08
C HIS A 216 -20.63 -5.90 -1.66
N ASP A 217 -20.43 -4.62 -1.35
CA ASP A 217 -19.35 -3.80 -1.91
C ASP A 217 -17.96 -4.21 -1.39
N GLY A 218 -17.92 -4.83 -0.22
CA GLY A 218 -16.72 -5.42 0.36
C GLY A 218 -15.69 -4.35 0.76
N PRO A 219 -15.93 -3.56 1.83
CA PRO A 219 -14.92 -2.67 2.41
C PRO A 219 -13.64 -3.46 2.66
N ARG A 220 -12.50 -3.01 2.14
CA ARG A 220 -11.26 -3.79 2.13
C ARG A 220 -10.18 -3.18 3.01
N HIS A 221 -9.70 -1.99 2.66
CA HIS A 221 -8.70 -1.25 3.43
C HIS A 221 -9.26 0.14 3.73
N VAL A 222 -8.86 0.68 4.88
CA VAL A 222 -9.21 2.03 5.29
C VAL A 222 -7.96 2.82 5.70
N LYS A 223 -8.01 4.13 5.58
CA LYS A 223 -6.98 5.05 6.09
C LYS A 223 -7.62 6.24 6.79
N VAL A 224 -7.08 6.62 7.93
CA VAL A 224 -7.54 7.81 8.66
C VAL A 224 -6.67 8.99 8.27
N HIS A 225 -7.29 10.10 7.89
CA HIS A 225 -6.55 11.35 7.66
C HIS A 225 -5.87 11.81 8.96
N PRO A 226 -4.64 12.36 8.96
CA PRO A 226 -3.93 12.75 10.19
C PRO A 226 -4.66 13.75 11.11
N ASN A 227 -5.65 14.48 10.59
CA ASN A 227 -6.51 15.35 11.41
C ASN A 227 -7.49 14.55 12.31
N GLY A 228 -7.61 13.24 12.14
CA GLY A 228 -8.47 12.35 12.91
C GLY A 228 -9.97 12.46 12.62
N LYS A 229 -10.36 13.24 11.60
CA LYS A 229 -11.77 13.56 11.30
C LYS A 229 -12.32 12.86 10.07
N ILE A 230 -11.45 12.43 9.16
CA ILE A 230 -11.84 11.82 7.88
C ILE A 230 -11.32 10.39 7.80
N LEU A 231 -12.18 9.46 7.41
CA LEU A 231 -11.84 8.08 7.09
C LEU A 231 -12.07 7.84 5.60
N TYR A 232 -11.07 7.27 4.94
CA TYR A 232 -11.18 6.78 3.57
C TYR A 232 -11.33 5.27 3.59
N CYS A 233 -12.24 4.73 2.79
CA CYS A 233 -12.41 3.30 2.61
C CYS A 233 -12.39 2.95 1.13
N VAL A 234 -11.60 1.97 0.75
CA VAL A 234 -11.73 1.36 -0.57
C VAL A 234 -12.51 0.05 -0.50
N THR A 235 -13.36 -0.17 -1.49
CA THR A 235 -14.24 -1.34 -1.59
C THR A 235 -13.79 -2.28 -2.70
N GLU A 236 -13.61 -3.56 -2.37
CA GLU A 236 -13.02 -4.56 -3.26
C GLU A 236 -13.92 -4.91 -4.44
N HIS A 237 -15.21 -5.11 -4.20
CA HIS A 237 -16.09 -5.76 -5.19
C HIS A 237 -16.67 -4.79 -6.20
N ASN A 238 -16.85 -3.53 -5.81
CA ASN A 238 -17.42 -2.49 -6.68
C ASN A 238 -16.44 -1.35 -7.02
N ASN A 239 -15.20 -1.39 -6.50
CA ASN A 239 -14.10 -0.49 -6.88
C ASN A 239 -14.42 1.01 -6.64
N PHE A 240 -14.89 1.36 -5.43
CA PHE A 240 -15.08 2.73 -4.99
C PHE A 240 -14.11 3.13 -3.87
N LEU A 241 -13.81 4.42 -3.82
CA LEU A 241 -13.31 5.13 -2.65
C LEU A 241 -14.49 5.83 -1.99
N ASP A 242 -14.85 5.41 -0.79
CA ASP A 242 -15.79 6.13 0.06
C ASP A 242 -15.04 7.01 1.05
N VAL A 243 -15.60 8.19 1.31
CA VAL A 243 -15.08 9.16 2.28
C VAL A 243 -16.12 9.36 3.37
N TYR A 244 -15.71 9.18 4.62
CA TYR A 244 -16.56 9.35 5.80
C TYR A 244 -15.99 10.42 6.71
N ARG A 245 -16.89 11.12 7.40
CA ARG A 245 -16.56 11.89 8.60
C ARG A 245 -16.69 10.99 9.82
N ILE A 246 -15.68 11.04 10.68
CA ILE A 246 -15.63 10.33 11.95
C ILE A 246 -16.38 11.17 12.99
N GLU A 247 -17.38 10.58 13.62
CA GLU A 247 -18.04 11.07 14.82
C GLU A 247 -17.79 10.10 15.99
N ASP A 248 -18.26 10.41 17.19
CA ASP A 248 -17.90 9.62 18.37
C ASP A 248 -18.50 8.20 18.37
N ASP A 249 -19.64 8.04 17.71
CA ASP A 249 -20.46 6.82 17.65
C ASP A 249 -20.97 6.50 16.23
N ALA A 250 -20.46 7.19 15.20
CA ALA A 250 -20.90 7.02 13.83
C ALA A 250 -19.80 7.32 12.79
N LEU A 251 -20.00 6.75 11.60
CA LEU A 251 -19.32 7.16 10.38
C LEU A 251 -20.33 7.76 9.42
N VAL A 252 -20.24 9.06 9.18
CA VAL A 252 -21.15 9.75 8.25
C VAL A 252 -20.54 9.76 6.87
N HIS A 253 -21.15 9.04 5.93
CA HIS A 253 -20.71 9.01 4.54
C HIS A 253 -20.85 10.40 3.89
N LEU A 254 -19.77 10.89 3.29
CA LEU A 254 -19.70 12.20 2.65
C LEU A 254 -19.72 12.12 1.12
N SER A 255 -18.93 11.21 0.54
CA SER A 255 -18.80 11.10 -0.91
C SER A 255 -18.25 9.74 -1.33
N ALA A 256 -18.50 9.35 -2.58
CA ALA A 256 -17.97 8.14 -3.18
C ALA A 256 -17.36 8.46 -4.56
N HIS A 257 -16.19 7.88 -4.84
CA HIS A 257 -15.41 8.14 -6.05
C HIS A 257 -15.00 6.84 -6.73
N SER A 258 -15.17 6.73 -8.05
CA SER A 258 -14.77 5.53 -8.79
C SER A 258 -13.24 5.35 -8.77
N LEU A 259 -12.78 4.14 -8.47
CA LEU A 259 -11.38 3.74 -8.61
C LEU A 259 -11.00 3.34 -10.04
N LEU A 260 -12.00 3.13 -10.90
CA LEU A 260 -11.81 2.78 -12.30
C LEU A 260 -11.95 4.01 -13.22
N PRO A 261 -11.17 4.07 -14.32
CA PRO A 261 -11.37 5.03 -15.40
C PRO A 261 -12.81 5.01 -15.94
N PRO A 262 -13.36 6.16 -16.37
CA PRO A 262 -14.74 6.26 -16.86
C PRO A 262 -15.13 5.21 -17.91
N HIS A 263 -14.23 4.93 -18.87
CA HIS A 263 -14.47 3.98 -19.96
C HIS A 263 -14.54 2.50 -19.51
N LEU A 264 -14.12 2.19 -18.28
CA LEU A 264 -14.15 0.83 -17.72
C LEU A 264 -15.30 0.60 -16.75
N ARG A 265 -15.98 1.65 -16.27
CA ARG A 265 -17.00 1.53 -15.21
C ARG A 265 -18.13 0.57 -15.61
N ALA A 266 -18.74 0.83 -16.77
CA ALA A 266 -19.87 0.02 -17.26
C ALA A 266 -19.46 -1.37 -17.77
N SER A 267 -18.25 -1.52 -18.31
CA SER A 267 -17.77 -2.78 -18.89
C SER A 267 -17.12 -3.71 -17.87
N SER A 268 -16.92 -3.23 -16.64
CA SER A 268 -16.27 -4.01 -15.58
C SER A 268 -17.22 -4.90 -14.78
N ASP A 269 -18.53 -4.63 -14.82
CA ASP A 269 -19.55 -5.40 -14.10
C ASP A 269 -19.87 -6.69 -14.85
N ILE A 270 -19.77 -7.83 -14.16
CA ILE A 270 -20.07 -9.17 -14.68
C ILE A 270 -21.54 -9.54 -14.40
N GLY A 271 -22.27 -8.72 -13.64
CA GLY A 271 -23.67 -8.93 -13.29
C GLY A 271 -23.85 -9.70 -11.97
N PRO A 272 -25.09 -10.10 -11.65
CA PRO A 272 -25.40 -10.74 -10.38
C PRO A 272 -24.74 -12.12 -10.28
N THR A 273 -24.06 -12.35 -9.16
CA THR A 273 -23.40 -13.60 -8.78
C THR A 273 -23.53 -13.79 -7.27
N ASP A 274 -23.65 -15.06 -6.85
CA ASP A 274 -23.69 -15.48 -5.44
C ASP A 274 -22.34 -15.24 -4.74
N ASP A 275 -21.24 -15.17 -5.50
CA ASP A 275 -19.92 -14.76 -5.02
C ASP A 275 -19.64 -13.30 -5.41
N PRO A 276 -19.75 -12.34 -4.47
CA PRO A 276 -19.44 -10.93 -4.71
C PRO A 276 -18.04 -10.68 -5.26
N HIS A 277 -17.06 -11.56 -5.01
CA HIS A 277 -15.71 -11.45 -5.57
C HIS A 277 -15.66 -11.56 -7.08
N LEU A 278 -16.71 -12.11 -7.69
CA LEU A 278 -16.82 -12.33 -9.13
C LEU A 278 -17.69 -11.26 -9.82
N ARG A 279 -18.21 -10.25 -9.08
CA ARG A 279 -19.06 -9.19 -9.66
C ARG A 279 -18.30 -8.26 -10.60
N SER A 280 -16.99 -8.14 -10.44
CA SER A 280 -16.17 -7.31 -11.30
C SER A 280 -14.92 -8.02 -11.79
N VAL A 281 -14.52 -7.72 -13.03
CA VAL A 281 -13.20 -8.10 -13.56
C VAL A 281 -12.06 -7.33 -12.90
N TYR A 282 -12.36 -6.32 -12.08
CA TYR A 282 -11.40 -5.58 -11.26
C TYR A 282 -11.71 -5.75 -9.78
N ARG A 283 -10.65 -5.73 -8.96
CA ARG A 283 -10.76 -5.74 -7.51
C ARG A 283 -9.89 -4.64 -6.92
N CYS A 284 -10.42 -3.87 -5.97
CA CYS A 284 -9.59 -2.90 -5.28
C CYS A 284 -8.50 -3.59 -4.44
N GLY A 285 -7.27 -3.07 -4.47
CA GLY A 285 -6.11 -3.56 -3.73
C GLY A 285 -5.91 -2.84 -2.39
N THR A 286 -5.45 -1.59 -2.42
CA THR A 286 -5.13 -0.81 -1.21
C THR A 286 -5.31 0.70 -1.44
N LEU A 287 -5.10 1.47 -0.38
CA LEU A 287 -4.98 2.93 -0.38
C LEU A 287 -3.86 3.41 0.54
N MET A 288 -3.19 4.50 0.18
CA MET A 288 -2.12 5.14 0.97
C MET A 288 -2.18 6.66 0.81
N LEU A 289 -2.03 7.38 1.93
CA LEU A 289 -1.91 8.84 1.94
C LEU A 289 -0.46 9.23 1.64
N THR A 290 -0.25 10.35 0.95
CA THR A 290 1.07 10.98 0.91
C THR A 290 1.49 11.35 2.34
N PRO A 291 2.72 11.05 2.77
CA PRO A 291 3.23 11.51 4.06
C PRO A 291 3.19 13.04 4.18
N SER A 292 2.95 13.55 5.39
CA SER A 292 3.13 14.96 5.71
C SER A 292 4.60 15.37 5.56
N THR A 293 4.84 16.59 5.09
CA THR A 293 6.16 17.23 5.01
C THR A 293 6.14 18.60 5.69
N ASP A 294 7.31 19.23 5.85
CA ASP A 294 7.38 20.59 6.40
C ASP A 294 6.64 21.60 5.50
N THR A 295 6.68 21.37 4.19
CA THR A 295 5.97 22.19 3.19
C THR A 295 4.47 21.88 3.15
N PHE A 296 4.11 20.60 3.32
CA PHE A 296 2.73 20.12 3.27
C PHE A 296 2.42 19.31 4.54
N PRO A 297 2.06 19.99 5.65
CA PRO A 297 1.84 19.32 6.94
C PRO A 297 0.63 18.39 6.95
N ALA A 298 -0.26 18.51 5.96
CA ALA A 298 -1.35 17.58 5.69
C ALA A 298 -1.09 16.82 4.38
N PRO A 299 -1.52 15.55 4.26
CA PRO A 299 -1.50 14.82 3.00
C PRO A 299 -2.16 15.61 1.87
N ILE A 300 -1.50 15.67 0.71
CA ILE A 300 -1.99 16.38 -0.48
C ILE A 300 -2.63 15.45 -1.51
N ALA A 301 -2.43 14.13 -1.34
CA ALA A 301 -3.03 13.14 -2.19
C ALA A 301 -3.31 11.81 -1.46
N LEU A 302 -4.30 11.10 -1.99
CA LEU A 302 -4.61 9.72 -1.65
C LEU A 302 -4.39 8.86 -2.88
N PHE A 303 -3.50 7.89 -2.77
CA PHE A 303 -3.27 6.88 -3.79
C PHE A 303 -4.13 5.66 -3.50
N THR A 304 -4.66 5.05 -4.55
CA THR A 304 -5.43 3.81 -4.47
C THR A 304 -5.02 2.87 -5.59
N THR A 305 -5.28 1.58 -5.43
CA THR A 305 -5.04 0.60 -6.48
C THR A 305 -6.26 -0.26 -6.78
N THR A 306 -6.39 -0.65 -8.04
CA THR A 306 -7.19 -1.80 -8.47
C THR A 306 -6.29 -2.80 -9.18
N ARG A 307 -6.69 -4.07 -9.15
CA ARG A 307 -6.05 -5.17 -9.89
C ARG A 307 -7.09 -5.84 -10.76
N GLY A 308 -6.74 -6.14 -12.01
CA GLY A 308 -7.55 -7.04 -12.84
C GLY A 308 -7.58 -8.44 -12.25
N ALA A 309 -8.70 -9.15 -12.38
CA ALA A 309 -8.90 -10.50 -11.84
C ALA A 309 -7.98 -11.55 -12.50
N THR A 310 -7.46 -11.25 -13.69
CA THR A 310 -6.54 -12.09 -14.45
C THR A 310 -5.45 -11.24 -15.10
N SER A 311 -4.38 -11.89 -15.59
CA SER A 311 -3.30 -11.28 -16.37
C SER A 311 -3.75 -10.62 -17.69
N ALA A 312 -5.00 -10.83 -18.11
CA ALA A 312 -5.56 -10.18 -19.29
C ALA A 312 -6.03 -8.74 -19.03
N GLN A 313 -6.25 -8.37 -17.76
CA GLN A 313 -6.66 -7.02 -17.35
C GLN A 313 -5.59 -6.41 -16.47
N ARG A 314 -5.05 -5.27 -16.90
CA ARG A 314 -4.11 -4.49 -16.10
C ARG A 314 -4.84 -3.75 -14.98
N GLY A 315 -4.18 -3.60 -13.85
CA GLY A 315 -4.71 -2.80 -12.74
C GLY A 315 -4.56 -1.30 -12.99
N TRP A 316 -4.97 -0.52 -12.00
CA TRP A 316 -4.86 0.94 -12.04
C TRP A 316 -4.36 1.47 -10.70
N VAL A 317 -3.42 2.41 -10.75
CA VAL A 317 -3.13 3.34 -9.66
C VAL A 317 -3.95 4.60 -9.90
N SER A 318 -4.64 5.08 -8.88
CA SER A 318 -5.42 6.32 -8.97
C SER A 318 -5.05 7.28 -7.86
N VAL A 319 -4.80 8.52 -8.22
CA VAL A 319 -4.34 9.59 -7.33
C VAL A 319 -5.45 10.63 -7.22
N PHE A 320 -5.99 10.76 -6.02
CA PHE A 320 -7.00 11.75 -5.65
C PHE A 320 -6.33 12.93 -4.97
N ARG A 321 -6.68 14.15 -5.34
CA ARG A 321 -6.19 15.36 -4.67
C ARG A 321 -6.96 15.58 -3.38
N LEU A 322 -6.25 15.95 -2.32
CA LEU A 322 -6.84 16.25 -1.02
C LEU A 322 -6.73 17.75 -0.70
N GLY A 323 -7.79 18.30 -0.13
CA GLY A 323 -7.76 19.58 0.58
C GLY A 323 -7.10 19.44 1.95
N SER A 324 -6.77 20.56 2.59
CA SER A 324 -6.16 20.58 3.93
C SER A 324 -7.09 20.03 5.03
N ASP A 325 -8.39 19.98 4.77
CA ASP A 325 -9.41 19.35 5.60
C ASP A 325 -9.49 17.82 5.43
N GLY A 326 -8.78 17.27 4.43
CA GLY A 326 -8.79 15.86 4.07
C GLY A 326 -9.91 15.49 3.07
N LEU A 327 -10.70 16.43 2.56
CA LEU A 327 -11.70 16.08 1.55
C LEU A 327 -11.06 15.95 0.17
N VAL A 328 -11.64 15.06 -0.66
CA VAL A 328 -11.25 14.96 -2.08
C VAL A 328 -11.69 16.23 -2.80
N VAL A 329 -10.78 16.88 -3.51
CA VAL A 329 -11.06 18.12 -4.24
C VAL A 329 -10.81 17.96 -5.75
N PRO A 330 -11.59 18.65 -6.61
CA PRO A 330 -11.40 18.59 -8.05
C PRO A 330 -10.02 19.05 -8.51
N MET A 331 -9.54 18.46 -9.60
CA MET A 331 -8.22 18.78 -10.19
C MET A 331 -8.15 20.14 -10.88
N LEU A 332 -9.29 20.67 -11.33
CA LEU A 332 -9.42 21.99 -11.94
C LEU A 332 -10.56 22.75 -11.23
N PRO A 333 -10.43 24.08 -11.03
CA PRO A 333 -11.55 24.87 -10.53
C PRO A 333 -12.74 24.73 -11.49
N PRO A 334 -13.99 24.79 -10.98
CA PRO A 334 -15.16 24.82 -11.85
C PRO A 334 -15.01 25.99 -12.82
N THR A 335 -15.16 25.73 -14.12
CA THR A 335 -15.26 26.79 -15.11
C THR A 335 -16.50 27.60 -14.78
N VAL A 336 -16.32 28.84 -14.33
CA VAL A 336 -17.40 29.82 -14.28
C VAL A 336 -17.82 30.06 -15.72
N THR A 337 -18.91 29.42 -16.15
CA THR A 337 -19.58 29.84 -17.38
C THR A 337 -20.11 31.24 -17.13
N SER A 338 -19.76 32.16 -18.01
CA SER A 338 -20.11 33.58 -17.93
C SER A 338 -21.60 33.83 -18.22
N GLU A 339 -22.51 33.05 -17.65
CA GLU A 339 -23.93 33.37 -17.59
C GLU A 339 -24.44 32.99 -16.20
N GLY A 340 -24.90 34.00 -15.48
CA GLY A 340 -25.37 33.87 -14.12
C GLY A 340 -26.68 33.12 -14.07
N GLU A 341 -26.65 31.87 -13.62
CA GLU A 341 -27.81 31.20 -13.05
C GLU A 341 -27.42 30.62 -11.70
N SER A 342 -27.92 31.26 -10.64
CA SER A 342 -27.98 30.68 -9.31
C SER A 342 -28.89 29.45 -9.36
N VAL A 343 -28.32 28.26 -9.19
CA VAL A 343 -29.12 27.05 -9.01
C VAL A 343 -29.38 26.89 -7.51
N ASP A 344 -30.65 27.01 -7.15
CA ASP A 344 -31.19 26.92 -5.80
C ASP A 344 -30.76 25.66 -5.05
N GLU A 345 -30.50 25.83 -3.75
CA GLU A 345 -30.41 24.75 -2.76
C GLU A 345 -31.75 24.00 -2.68
N VAL A 346 -31.82 22.80 -3.25
CA VAL A 346 -32.83 21.80 -2.86
C VAL A 346 -32.17 20.43 -2.76
N GLY A 347 -32.27 19.85 -1.55
CA GLY A 347 -31.69 18.56 -1.19
C GLY A 347 -32.06 17.44 -2.17
N GLY A 348 -31.04 16.79 -2.71
CA GLY A 348 -31.14 15.62 -3.56
C GLY A 348 -29.74 15.12 -3.89
N ILE A 349 -29.50 13.83 -3.66
CA ILE A 349 -28.24 13.12 -3.91
C ILE A 349 -27.83 13.35 -5.38
N GLN A 350 -26.85 14.23 -5.61
CA GLN A 350 -26.25 14.39 -6.92
C GLN A 350 -25.15 13.34 -7.09
N SER A 351 -25.44 12.31 -7.88
CA SER A 351 -24.41 11.51 -8.55
C SER A 351 -23.76 12.37 -9.63
N PRO A 352 -22.45 12.72 -9.57
CA PRO A 352 -21.83 13.48 -10.64
C PRO A 352 -21.45 12.52 -11.77
N LEU A 353 -22.40 12.22 -12.65
CA LEU A 353 -22.19 11.50 -13.91
C LEU A 353 -21.58 12.39 -15.03
N GLY A 354 -21.01 13.55 -14.69
CA GLY A 354 -20.47 14.51 -15.67
C GLY A 354 -19.24 15.32 -15.25
N ALA A 355 -18.63 15.07 -14.09
CA ALA A 355 -17.42 15.80 -13.67
C ALA A 355 -16.19 15.34 -14.49
N ARG A 356 -15.39 16.29 -15.00
CA ARG A 356 -14.06 15.99 -15.58
C ARG A 356 -13.26 15.17 -14.56
N ASP A 357 -12.70 14.05 -15.00
CA ASP A 357 -12.06 13.04 -14.13
C ASP A 357 -11.08 13.72 -13.15
N GLU A 358 -11.45 13.75 -11.86
CA GLU A 358 -10.79 14.50 -10.77
C GLU A 358 -9.52 13.78 -10.28
N THR A 359 -8.91 12.95 -11.12
CA THR A 359 -7.96 11.92 -10.71
C THR A 359 -6.87 11.73 -11.73
N SER A 360 -5.61 11.69 -11.27
CA SER A 360 -4.52 11.16 -12.09
C SER A 360 -4.58 9.64 -12.05
N ARG A 361 -4.44 8.99 -13.21
CA ARG A 361 -4.55 7.52 -13.34
C ARG A 361 -3.30 6.98 -14.03
N PHE A 362 -2.82 5.85 -13.56
CA PHE A 362 -1.72 5.10 -14.15
C PHE A 362 -2.12 3.64 -14.28
N GLU A 363 -2.10 3.11 -15.50
CA GLU A 363 -2.37 1.70 -15.76
C GLU A 363 -1.15 0.86 -15.33
N THR A 364 -1.35 -0.16 -14.48
CA THR A 364 -0.23 -0.97 -13.99
C THR A 364 0.37 -1.81 -15.11
N PRO A 365 1.70 -2.05 -15.12
CA PRO A 365 2.32 -2.81 -16.21
C PRO A 365 1.80 -4.25 -16.36
N THR A 366 1.46 -4.86 -15.23
CA THR A 366 0.97 -6.24 -15.05
C THR A 366 -0.11 -6.26 -13.96
N SER A 367 -0.83 -7.38 -13.80
CA SER A 367 -1.79 -7.59 -12.70
C SER A 367 -2.33 -9.03 -12.74
N SER A 368 -2.59 -9.67 -11.61
CA SER A 368 -3.06 -11.08 -11.59
C SER A 368 -4.16 -11.44 -10.60
N GLY A 369 -4.91 -10.45 -10.13
CA GLY A 369 -5.99 -10.66 -9.18
C GLY A 369 -5.50 -10.86 -7.74
N LYS A 370 -4.20 -10.76 -7.49
CA LYS A 370 -3.60 -10.94 -6.16
C LYS A 370 -3.05 -9.67 -5.54
N ALA A 371 -2.01 -9.08 -6.13
CA ALA A 371 -1.28 -7.95 -5.56
C ALA A 371 -1.29 -6.74 -6.51
N ASN A 372 -1.48 -5.58 -5.90
CA ASN A 372 -1.15 -4.24 -6.39
C ASN A 372 -1.09 -3.38 -5.13
N ALA A 373 -0.13 -3.69 -4.24
CA ALA A 373 -0.03 -3.01 -2.96
C ALA A 373 0.94 -1.82 -3.06
N LEU A 374 0.78 -0.85 -2.15
CA LEU A 374 1.48 0.42 -2.20
C LEU A 374 2.19 0.69 -0.88
N ASP A 375 3.33 1.36 -0.97
CA ASP A 375 3.91 2.14 0.11
C ASP A 375 4.52 3.43 -0.46
N ILE A 376 4.48 4.52 0.31
CA ILE A 376 4.80 5.86 -0.20
C ILE A 376 5.77 6.57 0.73
N ARG A 377 6.79 7.19 0.13
CA ARG A 377 7.72 8.07 0.84
C ARG A 377 7.93 9.38 0.09
N VAL A 378 8.44 10.37 0.81
CA VAL A 378 8.88 11.65 0.26
C VAL A 378 10.24 11.47 -0.44
N LYS A 379 10.48 12.22 -1.53
CA LYS A 379 11.80 12.33 -2.14
C LYS A 379 12.70 13.26 -1.31
N SER A 380 13.89 12.80 -0.94
CA SER A 380 14.90 13.68 -0.32
C SER A 380 15.38 14.72 -1.33
N SER A 381 15.48 15.99 -0.94
CA SER A 381 16.02 17.03 -1.83
C SER A 381 17.50 16.77 -2.11
N ARG A 382 17.94 16.89 -3.37
CA ARG A 382 19.33 16.62 -3.78
C ARG A 382 20.34 17.66 -3.27
N LEU A 383 19.90 18.73 -2.59
CA LEU A 383 20.73 19.86 -2.19
C LEU A 383 20.16 20.38 -0.87
N GLY A 384 20.98 20.41 0.19
CA GLY A 384 20.65 20.92 1.53
C GLY A 384 20.33 22.42 1.61
N GLY A 385 19.48 22.92 0.71
CA GLY A 385 18.83 24.23 0.76
C GLY A 385 17.32 24.07 1.05
N PRO A 386 16.63 25.16 1.41
CA PRO A 386 15.28 25.15 2.00
C PRO A 386 14.14 24.86 1.00
N THR A 387 14.42 24.20 -0.12
CA THR A 387 13.39 23.81 -1.10
C THR A 387 13.35 22.29 -1.19
N GLU A 388 12.59 21.66 -0.28
CA GLU A 388 12.21 20.27 -0.39
C GLU A 388 11.48 20.04 -1.72
N SER A 389 11.86 19.01 -2.48
CA SER A 389 11.08 18.62 -3.65
C SER A 389 9.75 18.03 -3.18
N SER A 390 8.62 18.54 -3.67
CA SER A 390 7.26 18.07 -3.36
C SER A 390 6.89 16.69 -3.96
N GLY A 391 7.89 15.90 -4.35
CA GLY A 391 7.71 14.63 -5.03
C GLY A 391 7.77 13.43 -4.08
N PHE A 392 7.26 12.30 -4.56
CA PHE A 392 7.14 11.06 -3.82
C PHE A 392 7.72 9.89 -4.63
N TRP A 393 8.30 8.93 -3.91
CA TRP A 393 8.56 7.58 -4.42
C TRP A 393 7.46 6.65 -3.93
N ILE A 394 6.94 5.83 -4.83
CA ILE A 394 5.83 4.91 -4.55
C ILE A 394 6.29 3.49 -4.89
N LEU A 395 6.18 2.57 -3.94
CA LEU A 395 6.31 1.14 -4.23
C LEU A 395 5.00 0.64 -4.83
N LEU A 396 5.11 -0.21 -5.84
CA LEU A 396 4.00 -1.02 -6.35
C LEU A 396 4.47 -2.47 -6.46
N THR A 397 3.77 -3.36 -5.77
CA THR A 397 4.01 -4.80 -5.87
C THR A 397 3.06 -5.48 -6.85
N ASP A 398 3.47 -6.61 -7.40
CA ASP A 398 2.61 -7.48 -8.20
C ASP A 398 3.01 -8.96 -8.02
N ASP A 399 2.06 -9.87 -8.25
CA ASP A 399 2.25 -11.32 -8.11
C ASP A 399 1.66 -12.07 -9.33
N ASP A 400 1.96 -11.63 -10.55
CA ASP A 400 1.37 -12.20 -11.76
C ASP A 400 2.11 -13.44 -12.25
N ARG A 401 1.59 -14.62 -11.95
CA ARG A 401 2.18 -15.90 -12.41
C ARG A 401 2.35 -16.03 -13.93
N LYS A 402 1.55 -15.35 -14.76
CA LYS A 402 1.63 -15.49 -16.23
C LYS A 402 2.48 -14.40 -16.86
N ALA A 403 2.44 -13.18 -16.32
CA ALA A 403 3.32 -12.11 -16.76
C ALA A 403 4.72 -12.20 -16.13
N ASP A 404 4.81 -12.77 -14.93
CA ASP A 404 6.03 -12.90 -14.13
C ASP A 404 6.64 -14.29 -14.23
N MET A 405 7.59 -14.39 -15.16
CA MET A 405 8.91 -14.88 -14.74
C MET A 405 9.70 -13.78 -13.98
N LYS A 406 9.29 -12.49 -13.98
CA LYS A 406 10.21 -11.35 -13.67
C LYS A 406 9.68 -10.10 -12.93
N GLY A 407 8.41 -9.92 -12.57
CA GLY A 407 7.97 -8.79 -11.75
C GLY A 407 7.76 -9.16 -10.27
N ALA A 408 8.26 -8.31 -9.36
CA ALA A 408 7.97 -8.42 -7.92
C ALA A 408 7.73 -7.03 -7.31
N VAL A 409 8.67 -6.11 -7.48
CA VAL A 409 8.60 -4.77 -6.86
C VAL A 409 8.94 -3.70 -7.88
N ARG A 410 8.16 -2.63 -7.94
CA ARG A 410 8.41 -1.45 -8.78
C ARG A 410 8.52 -0.22 -7.91
N VAL A 411 9.40 0.69 -8.31
CA VAL A 411 9.43 2.06 -7.79
C VAL A 411 8.85 2.98 -8.86
N LEU A 412 7.86 3.76 -8.45
CA LEU A 412 7.19 4.77 -9.26
C LEU A 412 7.55 6.14 -8.72
N GLU A 413 7.51 7.11 -9.63
CA GLU A 413 7.81 8.51 -9.40
C GLU A 413 6.56 9.35 -9.61
N TRP A 414 6.28 10.26 -8.67
CA TRP A 414 5.25 11.29 -8.82
C TRP A 414 5.74 12.62 -8.24
N ASP A 415 5.70 13.70 -9.02
CA ASP A 415 6.26 15.01 -8.62
C ASP A 415 5.25 15.96 -7.97
N GLY A 416 4.08 15.44 -7.60
CA GLY A 416 3.00 16.23 -7.03
C GLY A 416 2.12 16.91 -8.09
N TRP A 417 1.26 17.82 -7.65
CA TRP A 417 0.28 18.53 -8.49
C TRP A 417 0.85 19.76 -9.24
N GLY A 418 2.18 19.90 -9.31
CA GLY A 418 2.86 21.07 -9.89
C GLY A 418 2.52 22.39 -9.18
N VAL A 419 3.05 23.51 -9.69
CA VAL A 419 2.73 24.86 -9.19
C VAL A 419 1.60 25.47 -10.04
N PRO A 420 0.50 25.95 -9.44
CA PRO A 420 -0.58 26.62 -10.17
C PRO A 420 -0.05 27.77 -11.03
N GLY A 421 -0.43 27.81 -12.32
CA GLY A 421 -0.14 28.91 -13.23
C GLY A 421 1.16 28.81 -14.05
N ARG A 422 2.05 27.84 -13.79
CA ARG A 422 3.23 27.59 -14.65
C ARG A 422 3.21 26.27 -15.41
N ASN A 423 2.48 25.26 -14.94
CA ASN A 423 2.34 23.96 -15.60
C ASN A 423 0.89 23.47 -15.45
N ALA A 424 0.01 23.95 -16.32
CA ALA A 424 -1.37 23.47 -16.41
C ALA A 424 -1.54 22.30 -17.39
N ASP A 425 -0.43 21.69 -17.87
CA ASP A 425 -0.49 20.49 -18.70
C ASP A 425 -0.72 19.25 -17.78
N PRO A 426 -1.86 18.55 -17.90
CA PRO A 426 -2.14 17.34 -17.12
C PRO A 426 -1.07 16.25 -17.25
N LYS A 427 -0.26 16.27 -18.33
CA LYS A 427 0.89 15.35 -18.51
C LYS A 427 2.03 15.58 -17.51
N THR A 428 2.02 16.70 -16.77
CA THR A 428 3.08 17.04 -15.81
C THR A 428 2.89 16.37 -14.44
N TRP A 429 1.74 15.72 -14.16
CA TRP A 429 1.44 15.03 -12.90
C TRP A 429 1.36 13.50 -13.05
N GLU A 430 1.98 12.98 -14.10
CA GLU A 430 1.94 11.58 -14.46
C GLU A 430 2.79 10.74 -13.51
N VAL A 431 2.23 9.63 -13.03
CA VAL A 431 2.98 8.61 -12.28
C VAL A 431 3.78 7.76 -13.27
N LYS A 432 5.08 7.55 -13.00
CA LYS A 432 5.98 6.84 -13.92
C LYS A 432 6.74 5.74 -13.20
N VAL A 433 6.85 4.56 -13.81
CA VAL A 433 7.78 3.52 -13.31
C VAL A 433 9.20 3.96 -13.59
N VAL A 434 10.05 3.98 -12.57
CA VAL A 434 11.46 4.36 -12.71
C VAL A 434 12.40 3.21 -12.49
N ALA A 435 12.01 2.21 -11.70
CA ALA A 435 12.79 1.00 -11.47
C ALA A 435 11.86 -0.19 -11.23
N GLU A 436 12.35 -1.40 -11.53
CA GLU A 436 11.65 -2.66 -11.32
C GLU A 436 12.65 -3.73 -10.89
N TRP A 437 12.24 -4.62 -10.01
CA TRP A 437 12.98 -5.81 -9.65
C TRP A 437 12.06 -7.04 -9.60
N PRO A 438 12.50 -8.19 -10.12
CA PRO A 438 13.71 -8.42 -10.92
C PRO A 438 13.76 -7.63 -12.25
N ASP A 439 14.96 -7.36 -12.77
CA ASP A 439 15.13 -6.64 -14.05
C ASP A 439 14.61 -7.48 -15.24
N LYS A 440 13.96 -6.81 -16.21
CA LYS A 440 13.44 -7.49 -17.42
C LYS A 440 14.54 -8.12 -18.30
N VAL A 441 15.79 -7.64 -18.18
CA VAL A 441 16.90 -7.99 -19.08
C VAL A 441 17.84 -9.03 -18.45
N GLY A 442 17.47 -10.30 -18.61
CA GLY A 442 18.46 -11.38 -18.71
C GLY A 442 18.89 -11.49 -20.16
N ARG A 443 19.75 -10.59 -20.66
CA ARG A 443 20.54 -10.90 -21.85
C ARG A 443 21.68 -11.77 -21.35
N GLY A 444 21.52 -13.08 -21.52
CA GLY A 444 22.65 -13.97 -21.64
C GLY A 444 23.59 -13.38 -22.69
N GLY A 445 24.71 -12.82 -22.22
CA GLY A 445 25.90 -12.72 -23.04
C GLY A 445 26.36 -14.14 -23.32
N ARG A 446 25.81 -14.79 -24.35
CA ARG A 446 26.48 -15.92 -24.99
C ARG A 446 27.70 -15.36 -25.72
N GLY A 447 28.73 -15.02 -24.94
CA GLY A 447 30.10 -15.07 -25.42
C GLY A 447 30.39 -16.53 -25.69
N ARG A 448 30.45 -16.90 -26.97
CA ARG A 448 30.82 -18.26 -27.39
C ARG A 448 32.31 -18.45 -27.07
N MET A 449 32.62 -18.95 -25.89
CA MET A 449 33.88 -19.65 -25.62
C MET A 449 33.56 -21.12 -25.40
N MET A 450 34.12 -21.96 -26.28
CA MET A 450 34.14 -23.42 -26.10
C MET A 450 35.01 -23.74 -24.88
N GLY A 451 34.39 -24.30 -23.85
CA GLY A 451 35.02 -24.89 -22.68
C GLY A 451 33.92 -25.52 -21.83
N GLU A 452 34.10 -26.78 -21.44
CA GLU A 452 33.14 -27.53 -20.61
C GLU A 452 32.76 -26.75 -19.35
N ILE A 453 31.46 -26.46 -19.20
CA ILE A 453 30.92 -25.92 -17.95
C ILE A 453 30.35 -27.12 -17.20
N VAL A 454 30.96 -27.42 -16.06
CA VAL A 454 30.32 -28.20 -15.00
C VAL A 454 29.22 -27.31 -14.41
N GLU A 455 27.96 -27.65 -14.67
CA GLU A 455 26.83 -27.02 -14.01
C GLU A 455 26.86 -27.42 -12.53
N VAL A 456 27.30 -26.48 -11.68
CA VAL A 456 26.96 -26.51 -10.26
C VAL A 456 25.70 -25.65 -10.13
N GLU A 457 24.53 -26.29 -10.14
CA GLU A 457 23.28 -25.64 -9.74
C GLU A 457 23.35 -25.28 -8.25
N SER A 458 23.82 -24.07 -7.95
CA SER A 458 23.49 -23.40 -6.70
C SER A 458 22.04 -22.91 -6.81
N VAL A 459 21.08 -23.76 -6.44
CA VAL A 459 19.66 -23.39 -6.34
C VAL A 459 19.50 -22.48 -5.13
N GLU A 460 19.83 -21.19 -5.26
CA GLU A 460 19.27 -20.20 -4.33
C GLU A 460 17.74 -20.21 -4.50
N PRO A 461 16.96 -20.22 -3.40
CA PRO A 461 15.51 -20.16 -3.51
C PRO A 461 15.10 -18.85 -4.15
N GLU A 462 14.66 -18.92 -5.41
CA GLU A 462 14.23 -17.76 -6.20
C GLU A 462 13.03 -17.09 -5.51
N PHE A 463 13.19 -15.83 -5.11
CA PHE A 463 12.07 -15.00 -4.68
C PHE A 463 11.23 -14.66 -5.91
N THR A 464 9.95 -15.05 -5.92
CA THR A 464 9.06 -14.89 -7.07
C THR A 464 7.78 -14.17 -6.68
N GLY A 465 7.46 -13.10 -7.41
CA GLY A 465 6.31 -12.23 -7.12
C GLY A 465 6.40 -11.51 -5.77
N ALA A 466 5.70 -10.39 -5.64
CA ALA A 466 5.56 -9.72 -4.36
C ALA A 466 4.09 -9.47 -4.00
N SER A 467 3.79 -9.70 -2.75
CA SER A 467 2.49 -9.39 -2.15
C SER A 467 2.44 -7.95 -1.68
N HIS A 468 3.44 -7.54 -0.91
CA HIS A 468 3.58 -6.22 -0.31
C HIS A 468 5.07 -5.90 -0.14
N ALA A 469 5.43 -4.62 -0.27
CA ALA A 469 6.77 -4.13 -0.02
C ALA A 469 6.66 -2.78 0.69
N ILE A 470 7.61 -2.52 1.59
CA ILE A 470 7.67 -1.31 2.40
C ILE A 470 9.04 -0.66 2.29
N TRP A 471 9.07 0.66 2.41
CA TRP A 471 10.31 1.40 2.65
C TRP A 471 10.80 1.13 4.09
N LEU A 472 12.12 1.05 4.27
CA LEU A 472 12.73 0.77 5.58
C LEU A 472 13.34 2.00 6.26
N ASP A 473 13.34 3.15 5.61
CA ASP A 473 14.12 4.32 5.99
C ASP A 473 13.32 5.48 6.56
#